data_AF-A0A8U0PK83-F1
#
_entry.id   AF-A0A8U0PK83-F1
#
_cell.length_a   1.000
_cell.length_b   1.000
_cell.length_c   1.000
_cell.angle_alpha   90.00
_cell.angle_beta   90.00
_cell.angle_gamma   90.00
#
_symmetry.space_group_name_H-M   'P 1'
#
loop_
_entity.id
_entity.type
_entity.pdbx_description
1 polymer ?
#
loop_
_entity_poly.entity_id
_entity_poly.type
_entity_poly.pdbx_seq_one_letter_code
_entity_poly.pdbx_strand_id
1 'polypeptide(L)'
;MPLIVKDYTWTQTEMIVYINVPLKGVKVGKVDIFSTDEYLKVHFPPFLFEAFLSEPIDDDKSTAKIGNGVAVFTLQKKKERLWEHLVINNNDKDKSREIRERALLKAQEKLAAESKAKATKTQEERKYALETMMKLEEEGRAKIQKMKDDECEKATAQLEAWKLKQRQIAEEEAQLKLQSQRIKVDKQSKSEKIHVPRTSDQCKVKHDQKNSVQSISKKKQVDLPAPRSTGNIQIKFTPRVFPTALRESRVPEEEEWLQKQAEARRAINVNLAELKDLTEEERNPDWLKEKGDKLFATGNYLAAINAYSLAIKLNRKIPTIYSNRSACHLKLRNLHKAIEDSSWALDLLTPPVAGNAGARTRAHVRRGTAFCELELYTEGLCNINKGISQAIWLPLALSILVLDLIVIHTWTSEMQKREYFAQYTASQC
;
A
#
# COMPACT_ATOMS: atom_id res chain seq x y z
N MET A 1 7.12 -15.58 48.38
CA MET A 1 7.42 -14.24 48.94
C MET A 1 8.82 -13.84 48.48
N PRO A 2 9.07 -12.58 48.10
CA PRO A 2 10.41 -12.13 47.75
C PRO A 2 11.30 -12.06 49.01
N LEU A 3 12.61 -12.26 48.82
CA LEU A 3 13.61 -12.20 49.88
C LEU A 3 14.12 -10.77 50.04
N ILE A 4 13.95 -10.17 51.23
CA ILE A 4 14.35 -8.79 51.49
C ILE A 4 15.87 -8.67 51.58
N VAL A 5 16.45 -7.81 50.74
CA VAL A 5 17.88 -7.49 50.73
C VAL A 5 18.19 -6.54 51.89
N LYS A 6 19.13 -6.93 52.75
CA LYS A 6 19.59 -6.11 53.90
C LYS A 6 21.08 -5.75 53.81
N ASP A 7 21.80 -6.40 52.92
CA ASP A 7 23.23 -6.27 52.63
C ASP A 7 23.57 -5.06 51.74
N TYR A 8 22.78 -3.99 51.82
CA TYR A 8 23.06 -2.74 51.12
C TYR A 8 24.03 -1.85 51.92
N THR A 9 24.79 -1.02 51.21
CA THR A 9 25.63 0.03 51.84
C THR A 9 25.21 1.39 51.30
N TRP A 10 25.34 2.43 52.12
CA TRP A 10 25.04 3.79 51.71
C TRP A 10 26.05 4.77 52.29
N THR A 11 26.29 5.85 51.57
CA THR A 11 27.10 6.99 51.99
C THR A 11 26.43 8.28 51.52
N GLN A 12 26.82 9.41 52.07
CA GLN A 12 26.20 10.69 51.73
C GLN A 12 27.18 11.85 51.80
N THR A 13 26.82 12.90 51.07
CA THR A 13 27.28 14.28 51.26
C THR A 13 26.09 15.13 51.68
N GLU A 14 26.28 16.43 51.87
CA GLU A 14 25.19 17.37 52.17
C GLU A 14 24.16 17.46 51.03
N MET A 15 24.58 17.22 49.77
CA MET A 15 23.73 17.35 48.58
C MET A 15 23.30 16.01 47.94
N ILE A 16 24.08 14.94 48.11
CA ILE A 16 23.91 13.67 47.35
C ILE A 16 23.94 12.47 48.30
N VAL A 17 23.09 11.48 48.05
CA VAL A 17 23.12 10.15 48.68
C VAL A 17 23.56 9.11 47.66
N TYR A 18 24.53 8.27 48.05
CA TYR A 18 24.95 7.11 47.27
C TYR A 18 24.45 5.84 47.95
N ILE A 19 23.72 5.00 47.22
CA ILE A 19 23.22 3.70 47.72
C ILE A 19 23.73 2.60 46.81
N ASN A 20 24.36 1.58 47.38
CA ASN A 20 24.90 0.42 46.69
C ASN A 20 24.12 -0.84 47.11
N VAL A 21 23.38 -1.44 46.18
CA VAL A 21 22.56 -2.65 46.40
C VAL A 21 23.20 -3.83 45.65
N PRO A 22 23.68 -4.88 46.33
CA PRO A 22 24.30 -6.03 45.66
C PRO A 22 23.24 -6.89 44.96
N LEU A 23 23.43 -7.13 43.66
CA LEU A 23 22.48 -7.84 42.78
C LEU A 23 22.76 -9.36 42.66
N LYS A 24 23.71 -9.89 43.44
CA LYS A 24 23.99 -11.33 43.59
C LYS A 24 24.15 -12.09 42.27
N GLY A 25 24.75 -11.44 41.26
CA GLY A 25 25.03 -12.02 39.94
C GLY A 25 23.86 -12.05 38.95
N VAL A 26 22.73 -11.40 39.26
CA VAL A 26 21.58 -11.33 38.33
C VAL A 26 21.92 -10.47 37.09
N LYS A 27 21.52 -10.96 35.90
CA LYS A 27 21.68 -10.24 34.63
C LYS A 27 20.85 -8.96 34.63
N VAL A 28 21.41 -7.86 34.09
CA VAL A 28 20.80 -6.51 34.07
C VAL A 28 19.33 -6.51 33.61
N GLY A 29 19.00 -7.21 32.52
CA GLY A 29 17.62 -7.29 31.99
C GLY A 29 16.61 -8.07 32.84
N LYS A 30 16.99 -8.57 34.03
CA LYS A 30 16.09 -9.15 35.04
C LYS A 30 15.96 -8.29 36.31
N VAL A 31 16.55 -7.09 36.30
CA VAL A 31 16.51 -6.15 37.43
C VAL A 31 15.54 -5.03 37.09
N ASP A 32 14.47 -4.93 37.88
CA ASP A 32 13.48 -3.86 37.84
C ASP A 32 13.87 -2.79 38.89
N ILE A 33 14.09 -1.55 38.44
CA ILE A 33 14.42 -0.41 39.30
C ILE A 33 13.29 0.61 39.19
N PHE A 34 12.70 0.95 40.33
CA PHE A 34 11.70 2.01 40.45
C PHE A 34 12.16 3.01 41.51
N SER A 35 12.29 4.27 41.12
CA SER A 35 12.73 5.39 41.95
C SER A 35 11.68 6.48 41.89
N THR A 36 11.39 7.12 43.02
CA THR A 36 10.65 8.37 43.12
C THR A 36 11.30 9.26 44.18
N ASP A 37 10.70 10.41 44.45
CA ASP A 37 11.12 11.35 45.49
C ASP A 37 11.14 10.77 46.92
N GLU A 38 10.16 9.96 47.30
CA GLU A 38 10.04 9.40 48.67
C GLU A 38 10.35 7.89 48.76
N TYR A 39 10.44 7.18 47.63
CA TYR A 39 10.43 5.71 47.61
C TYR A 39 11.38 5.12 46.56
N LEU A 40 12.15 4.11 46.97
CA LEU A 40 13.09 3.39 46.13
C LEU A 40 12.86 1.87 46.24
N LYS A 41 12.76 1.21 45.09
CA LYS A 41 12.53 -0.24 44.95
C LYS A 41 13.48 -0.83 43.91
N VAL A 42 14.14 -1.92 44.27
CA VAL A 42 14.93 -2.73 43.32
C VAL A 42 14.52 -4.18 43.44
N HIS A 43 13.97 -4.74 42.37
CA HIS A 43 13.43 -6.10 42.32
C HIS A 43 14.24 -6.94 41.34
N PHE A 44 14.79 -8.06 41.81
CA PHE A 44 15.60 -8.98 41.02
C PHE A 44 15.35 -10.41 41.51
N PRO A 45 14.45 -11.18 40.86
CA PRO A 45 13.93 -12.43 41.42
C PRO A 45 15.01 -13.41 41.89
N PRO A 46 14.91 -13.97 43.12
CA PRO A 46 13.80 -13.87 44.08
C PRO A 46 13.88 -12.69 45.07
N PHE A 47 14.82 -11.76 44.90
CA PHE A 47 15.12 -10.71 45.86
C PHE A 47 14.35 -9.40 45.62
N LEU A 48 14.13 -8.65 46.71
CA LEU A 48 13.55 -7.32 46.72
C LEU A 48 14.30 -6.43 47.70
N PHE A 49 14.73 -5.26 47.26
CA PHE A 49 15.15 -4.15 48.10
C PHE A 49 14.05 -3.08 48.05
N GLU A 50 13.71 -2.53 49.22
CA GLU A 50 12.70 -1.49 49.40
C GLU A 50 13.21 -0.49 50.45
N ALA A 51 13.18 0.81 50.12
CA ALA A 51 13.62 1.89 50.98
C ALA A 51 12.66 3.08 50.89
N PHE A 52 12.15 3.53 52.04
CA PHE A 52 11.34 4.73 52.20
C PHE A 52 12.26 5.86 52.66
N LEU A 53 12.58 6.80 51.77
CA LEU A 53 13.64 7.80 51.98
C LEU A 53 13.27 8.80 53.09
N SER A 54 14.23 9.16 53.94
CA SER A 54 14.00 10.06 55.08
C SER A 54 13.64 11.50 54.70
N GLU A 55 14.12 11.99 53.55
CA GLU A 55 13.70 13.26 52.96
C GLU A 55 13.53 13.10 51.44
N PRO A 56 12.69 13.94 50.80
CA PRO A 56 12.45 13.84 49.37
C PRO A 56 13.68 14.18 48.52
N ILE A 57 13.90 13.38 47.46
CA ILE A 57 14.95 13.59 46.46
C ILE A 57 14.42 14.29 45.20
N ASP A 58 15.35 14.81 44.40
CA ASP A 58 15.11 15.35 43.07
C ASP A 58 15.25 14.21 42.03
N ASP A 59 14.11 13.63 41.65
CA ASP A 59 14.01 12.49 40.72
C ASP A 59 14.67 12.78 39.36
N ASP A 60 14.51 13.99 38.83
CA ASP A 60 14.96 14.36 37.48
C ASP A 60 16.49 14.51 37.37
N LYS A 61 17.19 14.70 38.50
CA LYS A 61 18.66 14.77 38.58
C LYS A 61 19.30 13.51 39.16
N SER A 62 18.50 12.65 39.78
CA SER A 62 18.95 11.40 40.38
C SER A 62 19.24 10.36 39.29
N THR A 63 20.27 9.53 39.48
CA THR A 63 20.64 8.50 38.50
C THR A 63 20.85 7.14 39.15
N ALA A 64 20.44 6.09 38.45
CA ALA A 64 20.65 4.69 38.82
C ALA A 64 21.52 4.02 37.75
N LYS A 65 22.60 3.34 38.17
CA LYS A 65 23.53 2.64 37.29
C LYS A 65 23.71 1.20 37.77
N ILE A 66 23.57 0.24 36.87
CA ILE A 66 23.84 -1.18 37.16
C ILE A 66 25.20 -1.53 36.56
N GLY A 67 26.12 -2.01 37.40
CA GLY A 67 27.48 -2.40 36.96
C GLY A 67 28.14 -3.35 37.95
N ASN A 68 29.00 -4.24 37.46
CA ASN A 68 29.81 -5.16 38.29
C ASN A 68 29.00 -5.98 39.34
N GLY A 69 27.73 -6.30 39.04
CA GLY A 69 26.84 -7.02 39.97
C GLY A 69 26.25 -6.18 41.10
N VAL A 70 26.31 -4.84 41.02
CA VAL A 70 25.77 -3.89 42.01
C VAL A 70 24.89 -2.86 41.29
N ALA A 71 23.77 -2.47 41.91
CA ALA A 71 23.02 -1.28 41.53
C ALA A 71 23.52 -0.10 42.39
N VAL A 72 24.06 0.92 41.73
CA VAL A 72 24.58 2.15 42.33
C VAL A 72 23.61 3.28 42.04
N PHE A 73 23.04 3.85 43.10
CA PHE A 73 22.18 5.03 43.05
C PHE A 73 22.99 6.26 43.42
N THR A 74 22.79 7.34 42.68
CA THR A 74 23.30 8.69 42.97
C THR A 74 22.08 9.59 43.02
N LEU A 75 21.56 9.80 44.23
CA LEU A 75 20.30 10.50 44.47
C LEU A 75 20.59 11.92 44.95
N GLN A 76 20.03 12.92 44.26
CA GLN A 76 20.23 14.32 44.66
C GLN A 76 19.15 14.74 45.67
N LYS A 77 19.57 15.23 46.84
CA LYS A 77 18.65 15.67 47.89
C LYS A 77 17.96 16.97 47.47
N LYS A 78 16.69 17.13 47.82
CA LYS A 78 15.95 18.39 47.62
C LYS A 78 16.28 19.46 48.68
N LYS A 79 16.86 19.05 49.79
CA LYS A 79 17.36 19.92 50.88
C LYS A 79 18.80 19.54 51.20
N GLU A 80 19.65 20.55 51.39
CA GLU A 80 21.07 20.38 51.69
C GLU A 80 21.24 20.09 53.20
N ARG A 81 21.10 18.81 53.58
CA ARG A 81 21.16 18.34 54.96
C ARG A 81 21.75 16.95 55.03
N LEU A 82 22.54 16.66 56.07
CA LEU A 82 22.94 15.29 56.39
C LEU A 82 21.75 14.52 56.97
N TRP A 83 21.53 13.30 56.49
CA TRP A 83 20.47 12.41 56.94
C TRP A 83 21.00 11.52 58.06
N GLU A 84 20.32 11.47 59.21
CA GLU A 84 20.70 10.58 60.32
C GLU A 84 20.48 9.10 59.96
N HIS A 85 19.43 8.83 59.17
CA HIS A 85 19.07 7.51 58.67
C HIS A 85 18.71 7.60 57.17
N LEU A 86 19.03 6.56 56.40
CA LEU A 86 18.62 6.47 55.00
C LEU A 86 17.10 6.23 54.85
N VAL A 87 16.55 5.41 55.74
CA VAL A 87 15.18 4.90 55.69
C VAL A 87 14.38 5.40 56.89
N ILE A 88 13.15 5.86 56.66
CA ILE A 88 12.20 6.20 57.73
C ILE A 88 11.92 4.95 58.56
N ASN A 89 12.28 4.98 59.85
CA ASN A 89 12.17 3.86 60.76
C ASN A 89 10.71 3.70 61.28
N ASN A 90 9.77 3.43 60.37
CA ASN A 90 8.35 3.24 60.67
C ASN A 90 8.06 1.78 61.04
N ASN A 91 7.76 1.54 62.33
CA ASN A 91 7.18 0.26 62.76
C ASN A 91 5.74 0.06 62.23
N ASP A 92 5.08 1.14 61.80
CA ASP A 92 3.73 1.11 61.21
C ASP A 92 3.78 0.70 59.73
N LYS A 93 3.26 -0.51 59.45
CA LYS A 93 3.13 -1.05 58.09
C LYS A 93 2.19 -0.23 57.20
N ASP A 94 1.21 0.45 57.79
CA ASP A 94 0.21 1.21 57.03
C ASP A 94 0.75 2.54 56.51
N LYS A 95 1.54 3.28 57.32
CA LYS A 95 2.29 4.46 56.83
C LYS A 95 3.22 4.11 55.66
N SER A 96 3.87 2.94 55.74
CA SER A 96 4.73 2.42 54.66
C SER A 96 3.92 2.07 53.40
N ARG A 97 2.66 1.63 53.55
CA ARG A 97 1.75 1.39 52.44
C ARG A 97 1.28 2.70 51.79
N GLU A 98 0.87 3.68 52.59
CA GLU A 98 0.44 5.00 52.12
C GLU A 98 1.53 5.73 51.33
N ILE A 99 2.79 5.70 51.80
CA ILE A 99 3.92 6.28 51.07
C ILE A 99 4.12 5.56 49.73
N ARG A 100 4.05 4.22 49.71
CA ARG A 100 4.17 3.43 48.47
C ARG A 100 3.05 3.75 47.48
N GLU A 101 1.81 3.81 47.93
CA GLU A 101 0.64 4.11 47.09
C GLU A 101 0.70 5.53 46.53
N ARG A 102 1.06 6.53 47.36
CA ARG A 102 1.28 7.92 46.93
C ARG A 102 2.39 8.04 45.88
N ALA A 103 3.53 7.39 46.10
CA ALA A 103 4.66 7.38 45.18
C ALA A 103 4.28 6.74 43.82
N LEU A 104 3.56 5.61 43.84
CA LEU A 104 3.07 4.93 42.63
C LEU A 104 2.08 5.79 41.85
N LEU A 105 1.10 6.39 42.51
CA LEU A 105 0.11 7.28 41.88
C LEU A 105 0.81 8.49 41.22
N LYS A 106 1.72 9.15 41.95
CA LYS A 106 2.47 10.30 41.44
C LYS A 106 3.34 9.95 40.23
N ALA A 107 3.99 8.79 40.23
CA ALA A 107 4.75 8.30 39.09
C ALA A 107 3.85 7.99 37.88
N GLN A 108 2.69 7.37 38.12
CA GLN A 108 1.70 7.11 37.07
C GLN A 108 1.14 8.40 36.46
N GLU A 109 0.87 9.42 37.29
CA GLU A 109 0.44 10.76 36.83
C GLU A 109 1.53 11.47 36.01
N LYS A 110 2.80 11.41 36.44
CA LYS A 110 3.95 11.96 35.68
C LYS A 110 4.04 11.31 34.28
N LEU A 111 4.00 9.97 34.21
CA LEU A 111 4.02 9.22 32.94
C LEU A 111 2.79 9.51 32.06
N ALA A 112 1.61 9.66 32.65
CA ALA A 112 0.38 10.03 31.95
C ALA A 112 0.42 11.49 31.42
N ALA A 113 1.04 12.42 32.15
CA ALA A 113 1.23 13.80 31.71
C ALA A 113 2.26 13.88 30.57
N GLU A 114 3.38 13.17 30.69
CA GLU A 114 4.41 13.10 29.64
C GLU A 114 3.87 12.50 28.33
N SER A 115 3.12 11.40 28.40
CA SER A 115 2.53 10.77 27.20
C SER A 115 1.50 11.69 26.53
N LYS A 116 0.66 12.39 27.31
CA LYS A 116 -0.24 13.43 26.80
C LYS A 116 0.53 14.57 26.12
N ALA A 117 1.59 15.09 26.75
CA ALA A 117 2.40 16.17 26.19
C ALA A 117 3.15 15.76 24.90
N LYS A 118 3.64 14.51 24.82
CA LYS A 118 4.22 13.94 23.61
C LYS A 118 3.16 13.81 22.50
N ALA A 119 1.93 13.42 22.84
CA ALA A 119 0.81 13.33 21.90
C ALA A 119 0.37 14.71 21.38
N THR A 120 0.22 15.73 22.23
CA THR A 120 -0.15 17.08 21.80
C THR A 120 0.92 17.69 20.91
N LYS A 121 2.20 17.60 21.28
CA LYS A 121 3.32 18.05 20.43
C LYS A 121 3.31 17.36 19.05
N THR A 122 3.11 16.04 19.02
CA THR A 122 3.00 15.28 17.75
C THR A 122 1.80 15.74 16.91
N GLN A 123 0.68 16.12 17.55
CA GLN A 123 -0.50 16.64 16.87
C GLN A 123 -0.29 18.06 16.31
N GLU A 124 0.41 18.92 17.05
CA GLU A 124 0.80 20.26 16.62
C GLU A 124 1.76 20.22 15.43
N GLU A 125 2.79 19.38 15.47
CA GLU A 125 3.73 19.14 14.36
C GLU A 125 3.00 18.66 13.10
N ARG A 126 2.03 17.74 13.23
CA ARG A 126 1.18 17.29 12.11
C ARG A 126 0.29 18.40 11.55
N LYS A 127 -0.29 19.24 12.43
CA LYS A 127 -1.12 20.38 12.00
C LYS A 127 -0.29 21.40 11.22
N TYR A 128 0.90 21.73 11.72
CA TYR A 128 1.85 22.63 11.06
C TYR A 128 2.30 22.09 9.69
N ALA A 129 2.62 20.79 9.59
CA ALA A 129 2.96 20.14 8.33
C ALA A 129 1.79 20.16 7.32
N LEU A 130 0.54 20.01 7.77
CA LEU A 130 -0.64 20.12 6.91
C LEU A 130 -0.86 21.56 6.42
N GLU A 131 -0.77 22.54 7.32
CA GLU A 131 -0.99 23.96 6.99
C GLU A 131 0.06 24.50 6.01
N THR A 132 1.33 24.10 6.19
CA THR A 132 2.41 24.43 5.24
C THR A 132 2.20 23.77 3.87
N MET A 133 1.72 22.52 3.82
CA MET A 133 1.37 21.87 2.56
C MET A 133 0.20 22.56 1.84
N MET A 134 -0.85 22.95 2.58
CA MET A 134 -1.99 23.69 2.02
C MET A 134 -1.57 25.03 1.41
N LYS A 135 -0.72 25.81 2.10
CA LYS A 135 -0.19 27.08 1.59
C LYS A 135 0.58 26.91 0.27
N LEU A 136 1.44 25.89 0.18
CA LEU A 136 2.16 25.58 -1.06
C LEU A 136 1.22 25.16 -2.21
N GLU A 137 0.14 24.44 -1.91
CA GLU A 137 -0.85 24.05 -2.90
C GLU A 137 -1.72 25.23 -3.37
N GLU A 138 -2.14 26.10 -2.46
CA GLU A 138 -2.87 27.34 -2.75
C GLU A 138 -2.03 28.28 -3.62
N GLU A 139 -0.75 28.47 -3.31
CA GLU A 139 0.19 29.20 -4.17
C GLU A 139 0.31 28.58 -5.56
N GLY A 140 0.37 27.25 -5.66
CA GLY A 140 0.41 26.52 -6.93
C GLY A 140 -0.85 26.77 -7.76
N ARG A 141 -2.03 26.64 -7.15
CA ARG A 141 -3.33 26.90 -7.78
C ARG A 141 -3.46 28.36 -8.23
N ALA A 142 -3.03 29.32 -7.41
CA ALA A 142 -3.05 30.75 -7.75
C ALA A 142 -2.14 31.08 -8.95
N LYS A 143 -0.94 30.48 -9.02
CA LYS A 143 -0.02 30.60 -10.18
C LYS A 143 -0.66 30.04 -11.45
N ILE A 144 -1.33 28.88 -11.38
CA ILE A 144 -2.03 28.27 -12.52
C ILE A 144 -3.21 29.12 -12.98
N GLN A 145 -4.03 29.61 -12.04
CA GLN A 145 -5.18 30.46 -12.35
C GLN A 145 -4.72 31.76 -13.03
N LYS A 146 -3.66 32.41 -12.52
CA LYS A 146 -3.07 33.58 -13.18
C LYS A 146 -2.60 33.29 -14.61
N MET A 147 -1.88 32.20 -14.84
CA MET A 147 -1.45 31.82 -16.21
C MET A 147 -2.65 31.59 -17.14
N LYS A 148 -3.73 31.01 -16.63
CA LYS A 148 -4.97 30.79 -17.39
C LYS A 148 -5.67 32.11 -17.76
N ASP A 149 -5.71 33.06 -16.83
CA ASP A 149 -6.31 34.36 -17.05
C ASP A 149 -5.45 35.19 -18.02
N ASP A 150 -4.11 35.19 -17.86
CA ASP A 150 -3.15 35.80 -18.78
C ASP A 150 -3.30 35.27 -20.24
N GLU A 151 -3.48 33.95 -20.43
CA GLU A 151 -3.73 33.35 -21.74
C GLU A 151 -5.14 33.65 -22.28
N CYS A 152 -6.14 33.76 -21.41
CA CYS A 152 -7.50 34.16 -21.78
C CYS A 152 -7.51 35.60 -22.33
N GLU A 153 -6.85 36.53 -21.65
CA GLU A 153 -6.72 37.93 -22.06
C GLU A 153 -5.96 38.08 -23.40
N LYS A 154 -4.89 37.30 -23.61
CA LYS A 154 -4.20 37.26 -24.91
C LYS A 154 -5.12 36.77 -26.02
N ALA A 155 -5.91 35.73 -25.77
CA ALA A 155 -6.82 35.15 -26.75
C ALA A 155 -7.99 36.10 -27.10
N THR A 156 -8.56 36.80 -26.11
CA THR A 156 -9.60 37.81 -26.36
C THR A 156 -9.05 39.01 -27.13
N ALA A 157 -7.88 39.54 -26.75
CA ALA A 157 -7.22 40.62 -27.47
C ALA A 157 -6.89 40.25 -28.93
N GLN A 158 -6.41 39.02 -29.19
CA GLN A 158 -6.19 38.52 -30.55
C GLN A 158 -7.49 38.44 -31.36
N LEU A 159 -8.59 37.98 -30.75
CA LEU A 159 -9.90 37.91 -31.39
C LEU A 159 -10.44 39.30 -31.75
N GLU A 160 -10.25 40.29 -30.87
CA GLU A 160 -10.65 41.68 -31.11
C GLU A 160 -9.81 42.34 -32.20
N ALA A 161 -8.48 42.16 -32.18
CA ALA A 161 -7.60 42.63 -33.24
C ALA A 161 -7.95 42.01 -34.61
N TRP A 162 -8.30 40.71 -34.64
CA TRP A 162 -8.78 40.05 -35.85
C TRP A 162 -10.12 40.65 -36.33
N LYS A 163 -11.10 40.85 -35.43
CA LYS A 163 -12.39 41.48 -35.77
C LYS A 163 -12.19 42.90 -36.33
N LEU A 164 -11.30 43.69 -35.75
CA LEU A 164 -11.00 45.05 -36.23
C LEU A 164 -10.40 45.01 -37.64
N LYS A 165 -9.43 44.12 -37.88
CA LYS A 165 -8.82 43.91 -39.20
C LYS A 165 -9.86 43.47 -40.25
N GLN A 166 -10.81 42.61 -39.90
CA GLN A 166 -11.91 42.24 -40.80
C GLN A 166 -12.81 43.43 -41.16
N ARG A 167 -13.10 44.34 -40.22
CA ARG A 167 -13.85 45.58 -40.52
C ARG A 167 -13.07 46.49 -41.46
N GLN A 168 -11.77 46.70 -41.21
CA GLN A 168 -10.90 47.52 -42.07
C GLN A 168 -10.86 46.99 -43.51
N ILE A 169 -10.69 45.67 -43.69
CA ILE A 169 -10.73 45.04 -45.02
C ILE A 169 -12.09 45.26 -45.70
N ALA A 170 -13.20 45.11 -44.97
CA ALA A 170 -14.55 45.34 -45.51
C ALA A 170 -14.79 46.81 -45.90
N GLU A 171 -14.27 47.76 -45.12
CA GLU A 171 -14.32 49.20 -45.42
C GLU A 171 -13.46 49.57 -46.63
N GLU A 172 -12.23 49.04 -46.74
CA GLU A 172 -11.36 49.20 -47.90
C GLU A 172 -12.00 48.61 -49.18
N GLU A 173 -12.57 47.40 -49.09
CA GLU A 173 -13.31 46.79 -50.20
C GLU A 173 -14.54 47.62 -50.62
N ALA A 174 -15.27 48.21 -49.66
CA ALA A 174 -16.42 49.06 -49.94
C ALA A 174 -15.99 50.35 -50.64
N GLN A 175 -14.91 50.98 -50.19
CA GLN A 175 -14.32 52.16 -50.84
C GLN A 175 -13.83 51.86 -52.26
N LEU A 176 -13.11 50.76 -52.46
CA LEU A 176 -12.67 50.29 -53.78
C LEU A 176 -13.86 49.98 -54.71
N LYS A 177 -14.94 49.38 -54.19
CA LYS A 177 -16.19 49.18 -54.94
C LYS A 177 -16.80 50.50 -55.37
N LEU A 178 -16.96 51.49 -54.47
CA LEU A 178 -17.44 52.83 -54.83
C LEU A 178 -16.56 53.53 -55.87
N GLN A 179 -15.24 53.44 -55.72
CA GLN A 179 -14.28 54.05 -56.65
C GLN A 179 -14.36 53.40 -58.05
N SER A 180 -14.49 52.07 -58.10
CA SER A 180 -14.70 51.32 -59.35
C SER A 180 -16.04 51.63 -60.02
N GLN A 181 -17.09 51.95 -59.25
CA GLN A 181 -18.39 52.37 -59.77
C GLN A 181 -18.33 53.78 -60.35
N ARG A 182 -17.65 54.74 -59.69
CA ARG A 182 -17.38 56.08 -60.26
C ARG A 182 -16.64 55.98 -61.61
N ILE A 183 -15.59 55.17 -61.71
CA ILE A 183 -14.83 54.96 -62.95
C ILE A 183 -15.68 54.33 -64.08
N LYS A 184 -16.71 53.54 -63.74
CA LYS A 184 -17.63 52.96 -64.74
C LYS A 184 -18.65 53.99 -65.26
N VAL A 185 -19.11 54.91 -64.41
CA VAL A 185 -20.03 56.00 -64.83
C VAL A 185 -19.34 56.96 -65.81
N ASP A 186 -18.07 57.32 -65.55
CA ASP A 186 -17.28 58.16 -66.49
C ASP A 186 -17.01 57.51 -67.85
N LYS A 187 -17.17 56.18 -67.98
CA LYS A 187 -17.06 55.48 -69.28
C LYS A 187 -18.37 55.39 -70.06
N GLN A 188 -19.53 55.66 -69.44
CA GLN A 188 -20.83 55.63 -70.13
C GLN A 188 -21.25 56.97 -70.74
N SER A 189 -20.55 58.07 -70.44
CA SER A 189 -20.81 59.41 -70.98
C SER A 189 -20.16 59.70 -72.34
N LYS A 190 -19.57 58.69 -73.02
CA LYS A 190 -18.68 58.91 -74.18
C LYS A 190 -18.78 57.90 -75.34
N SER A 191 -20.00 57.48 -75.72
CA SER A 191 -20.20 56.81 -77.03
C SER A 191 -21.64 56.91 -77.58
N GLU A 192 -21.92 57.92 -78.40
CA GLU A 192 -22.99 57.91 -79.39
C GLU A 192 -22.54 58.59 -80.70
N LYS A 193 -23.13 58.14 -81.83
CA LYS A 193 -23.02 58.62 -83.25
C LYS A 193 -21.92 57.98 -84.13
N ILE A 194 -22.15 57.58 -85.40
CA ILE A 194 -23.38 57.44 -86.25
C ILE A 194 -23.07 56.57 -87.53
N HIS A 195 -24.11 55.96 -88.13
CA HIS A 195 -24.26 55.51 -89.55
C HIS A 195 -23.91 54.08 -90.08
N VAL A 196 -25.01 53.33 -90.33
CA VAL A 196 -25.46 52.45 -91.46
C VAL A 196 -24.93 52.81 -92.89
N PRO A 197 -25.22 52.06 -94.00
CA PRO A 197 -25.93 50.77 -94.23
C PRO A 197 -25.11 49.73 -95.07
N ARG A 198 -25.59 48.68 -95.78
CA ARG A 198 -26.93 48.21 -96.25
C ARG A 198 -26.95 46.71 -96.67
N THR A 199 -28.16 46.18 -96.94
CA THR A 199 -28.54 45.02 -97.84
C THR A 199 -28.16 43.56 -97.45
N SER A 200 -28.94 42.52 -97.79
CA SER A 200 -30.34 42.41 -98.32
C SER A 200 -30.96 40.99 -98.13
N ASP A 201 -32.21 40.83 -98.64
CA ASP A 201 -32.91 39.61 -99.12
C ASP A 201 -33.29 38.42 -98.20
N GLN A 202 -34.58 38.43 -97.80
CA GLN A 202 -35.63 37.40 -98.02
C GLN A 202 -35.20 35.91 -98.21
N CYS A 203 -35.84 34.89 -97.62
CA CYS A 203 -37.29 34.64 -97.62
C CYS A 203 -37.72 33.52 -96.61
N LYS A 204 -38.91 32.90 -96.78
CA LYS A 204 -39.68 32.17 -95.74
C LYS A 204 -40.04 30.69 -96.09
N VAL A 205 -40.17 29.86 -95.04
CA VAL A 205 -41.23 28.82 -94.80
C VAL A 205 -41.11 27.35 -95.33
N LYS A 206 -41.06 26.39 -94.37
CA LYS A 206 -41.59 24.98 -94.31
C LYS A 206 -41.05 23.92 -95.31
N HIS A 207 -41.18 22.58 -95.12
CA HIS A 207 -41.98 21.74 -94.20
C HIS A 207 -41.29 20.40 -93.81
N ASP A 208 -42.07 19.46 -93.26
CA ASP A 208 -41.79 18.27 -92.42
C ASP A 208 -41.27 16.94 -93.05
N GLN A 209 -40.71 16.11 -92.15
CA GLN A 209 -40.87 14.64 -91.95
C GLN A 209 -40.05 13.53 -92.67
N LYS A 210 -39.30 12.82 -91.81
CA LYS A 210 -39.12 11.34 -91.63
C LYS A 210 -38.77 10.43 -92.83
N ASN A 211 -37.67 9.67 -92.68
CA ASN A 211 -37.80 8.21 -92.56
C ASN A 211 -36.66 7.53 -91.75
N SER A 212 -36.90 6.28 -91.34
CA SER A 212 -36.08 5.48 -90.40
C SER A 212 -35.15 4.48 -91.12
N VAL A 213 -34.01 4.12 -90.51
CA VAL A 213 -33.57 2.72 -90.20
C VAL A 213 -32.28 2.75 -89.34
N GLN A 214 -32.13 1.76 -88.46
CA GLN A 214 -31.03 1.57 -87.49
C GLN A 214 -29.75 1.05 -88.23
N SER A 215 -28.50 1.19 -87.76
CA SER A 215 -27.94 0.74 -86.47
C SER A 215 -26.39 0.96 -86.47
N ILE A 216 -25.68 0.43 -85.46
CA ILE A 216 -24.20 0.35 -85.31
C ILE A 216 -23.50 1.57 -84.67
N SER A 217 -23.50 1.53 -83.34
CA SER A 217 -22.43 1.90 -82.40
C SER A 217 -21.12 2.55 -82.92
N LYS A 218 -20.89 3.81 -82.48
CA LYS A 218 -19.66 4.27 -81.79
C LYS A 218 -19.88 5.68 -81.21
N LYS A 219 -19.90 5.82 -79.87
CA LYS A 219 -19.88 7.13 -79.21
C LYS A 219 -18.52 7.79 -79.46
N LYS A 220 -18.51 9.00 -80.01
CA LYS A 220 -17.31 9.83 -80.13
C LYS A 220 -17.00 10.44 -78.76
N GLN A 221 -15.75 10.31 -78.30
CA GLN A 221 -15.29 11.00 -77.09
C GLN A 221 -15.32 12.52 -77.32
N VAL A 222 -15.60 13.26 -76.25
CA VAL A 222 -15.27 14.69 -76.16
C VAL A 222 -14.02 14.76 -75.30
N ASP A 223 -12.95 15.34 -75.84
CA ASP A 223 -11.65 15.37 -75.19
C ASP A 223 -11.70 16.23 -73.91
N LEU A 224 -11.45 15.58 -72.77
CA LEU A 224 -11.21 16.27 -71.51
C LEU A 224 -9.78 16.87 -71.53
N PRO A 225 -9.57 18.06 -70.94
CA PRO A 225 -8.23 18.64 -70.86
C PRO A 225 -7.27 17.69 -70.14
N ALA A 226 -6.04 17.60 -70.63
CA ALA A 226 -5.05 16.64 -70.16
C ALA A 226 -4.86 16.71 -68.63
N PRO A 227 -4.82 15.56 -67.91
CA PRO A 227 -4.55 15.55 -66.48
C PRO A 227 -3.22 16.23 -66.18
N ARG A 228 -3.21 17.11 -65.16
CA ARG A 228 -1.96 17.73 -64.68
C ARG A 228 -1.01 16.63 -64.19
N SER A 229 0.27 16.75 -64.54
CA SER A 229 1.31 15.78 -64.19
C SER A 229 1.36 15.49 -62.70
N THR A 230 1.42 14.22 -62.33
CA THR A 230 1.45 13.76 -60.93
C THR A 230 2.81 14.04 -60.28
N GLY A 231 2.86 15.01 -59.37
CA GLY A 231 3.98 15.20 -58.46
C GLY A 231 3.79 14.40 -57.18
N ASN A 232 4.77 13.59 -56.78
CA ASN A 232 4.73 12.88 -55.50
C ASN A 232 5.17 13.82 -54.36
N ILE A 233 4.20 14.49 -53.74
CA ILE A 233 4.45 15.36 -52.58
C ILE A 233 4.57 14.48 -51.34
N GLN A 234 5.76 14.43 -50.71
CA GLN A 234 5.91 13.80 -49.40
C GLN A 234 5.26 14.65 -48.31
N ILE A 235 3.96 14.45 -48.09
CA ILE A 235 3.23 15.06 -46.99
C ILE A 235 3.59 14.32 -45.70
N LYS A 236 4.48 14.90 -44.89
CA LYS A 236 4.62 14.49 -43.48
C LYS A 236 3.44 15.06 -42.69
N PHE A 237 2.40 14.26 -42.53
CA PHE A 237 1.34 14.56 -41.56
C PHE A 237 1.92 14.58 -40.15
N THR A 238 1.68 15.65 -39.41
CA THR A 238 1.77 15.62 -37.95
C THR A 238 0.78 14.57 -37.44
N PRO A 239 1.20 13.61 -36.59
CA PRO A 239 0.29 12.60 -36.07
C PRO A 239 -0.84 13.28 -35.29
N ARG A 240 -2.08 12.87 -35.57
CA ARG A 240 -3.27 13.51 -35.02
C ARG A 240 -3.49 13.08 -33.57
N VAL A 241 -2.94 13.84 -32.62
CA VAL A 241 -3.04 13.57 -31.17
C VAL A 241 -4.43 13.97 -30.66
N PHE A 242 -5.44 13.17 -31.01
CA PHE A 242 -6.89 13.26 -30.71
C PHE A 242 -7.77 14.17 -31.60
N PRO A 243 -9.04 13.77 -31.85
CA PRO A 243 -10.12 14.68 -32.21
C PRO A 243 -10.75 15.30 -30.95
N THR A 244 -11.10 16.59 -31.01
CA THR A 244 -11.66 17.31 -29.86
C THR A 244 -13.15 17.05 -29.67
N ALA A 245 -13.57 16.83 -28.42
CA ALA A 245 -14.83 17.37 -27.90
C ALA A 245 -14.46 18.34 -26.77
N LEU A 246 -14.93 19.58 -26.83
CA LEU A 246 -14.84 20.50 -25.68
C LEU A 246 -16.03 20.19 -24.77
N ARG A 247 -15.79 19.96 -23.47
CA ARG A 247 -16.79 19.54 -22.45
C ARG A 247 -17.19 18.06 -22.50
N GLU A 248 -16.20 17.18 -22.38
CA GLU A 248 -16.26 16.20 -21.29
C GLU A 248 -15.14 16.58 -20.33
N SER A 249 -15.52 17.02 -19.13
CA SER A 249 -14.52 17.40 -18.13
C SER A 249 -13.87 16.11 -17.64
N ARG A 250 -12.54 15.99 -17.76
CA ARG A 250 -11.81 14.91 -17.08
C ARG A 250 -11.65 15.15 -15.59
N VAL A 251 -12.04 16.33 -15.10
CA VAL A 251 -12.08 16.66 -13.67
C VAL A 251 -12.73 15.55 -12.82
N PRO A 252 -13.94 15.02 -13.11
CA PRO A 252 -14.47 13.85 -12.39
C PRO A 252 -13.58 12.60 -12.45
N GLU A 253 -12.93 12.28 -13.58
CA GLU A 253 -12.01 11.13 -13.67
C GLU A 253 -10.71 11.35 -12.86
N GLU A 254 -10.20 12.59 -12.86
CA GLU A 254 -9.03 13.04 -12.13
C GLU A 254 -9.30 13.15 -10.61
N GLU A 255 -10.47 13.66 -10.23
CA GLU A 255 -11.01 13.68 -8.86
C GLU A 255 -11.25 12.27 -8.35
N GLU A 256 -11.86 11.39 -9.15
CA GLU A 256 -11.97 9.96 -8.82
C GLU A 256 -10.60 9.31 -8.64
N TRP A 257 -9.62 9.60 -9.49
CA TRP A 257 -8.27 9.06 -9.39
C TRP A 257 -7.54 9.58 -8.13
N LEU A 258 -7.64 10.89 -7.85
CA LEU A 258 -7.14 11.51 -6.62
C LEU A 258 -7.83 10.94 -5.38
N GLN A 259 -9.14 10.71 -5.44
CA GLN A 259 -9.94 10.15 -4.35
C GLN A 259 -9.59 8.68 -4.12
N LYS A 260 -9.47 7.85 -5.16
CA LYS A 260 -8.97 6.46 -5.08
C LYS A 260 -7.54 6.42 -4.52
N GLN A 261 -6.68 7.37 -4.88
CA GLN A 261 -5.31 7.45 -4.35
C GLN A 261 -5.28 7.95 -2.89
N ALA A 262 -6.14 8.91 -2.52
CA ALA A 262 -6.29 9.37 -1.14
C ALA A 262 -6.92 8.29 -0.25
N GLU A 263 -7.88 7.53 -0.76
CA GLU A 263 -8.48 6.38 -0.10
C GLU A 263 -7.46 5.25 0.10
N ALA A 264 -6.66 4.92 -0.92
CA ALA A 264 -5.55 3.97 -0.78
C ALA A 264 -4.53 4.43 0.29
N ARG A 265 -4.15 5.71 0.29
CA ARG A 265 -3.28 6.29 1.34
C ARG A 265 -3.93 6.24 2.72
N ARG A 266 -5.23 6.54 2.84
CA ARG A 266 -5.99 6.42 4.10
C ARG A 266 -6.05 4.98 4.57
N ALA A 267 -6.35 4.02 3.70
CA ALA A 267 -6.39 2.59 4.03
C ALA A 267 -5.02 2.11 4.52
N ILE A 268 -3.92 2.48 3.87
CA ILE A 268 -2.56 2.18 4.34
C ILE A 268 -2.30 2.81 5.72
N ASN A 269 -2.68 4.08 5.92
CA ASN A 269 -2.47 4.79 7.18
C ASN A 269 -3.34 4.26 8.34
N VAL A 270 -4.58 3.84 8.07
CA VAL A 270 -5.46 3.17 9.06
C VAL A 270 -4.89 1.81 9.43
N ASN A 271 -4.45 1.00 8.46
CA ASN A 271 -3.74 -0.25 8.73
C ASN A 271 -2.44 -0.03 9.53
N LEU A 272 -1.75 1.11 9.33
CA LEU A 272 -0.55 1.47 10.08
C LEU A 272 -0.87 2.01 11.48
N ALA A 273 -2.01 2.68 11.67
CA ALA A 273 -2.47 3.15 12.97
C ALA A 273 -2.90 1.98 13.85
N GLU A 274 -3.72 1.06 13.33
CA GLU A 274 -4.08 -0.19 14.02
C GLU A 274 -2.84 -1.01 14.41
N LEU A 275 -1.76 -1.00 13.60
CA LEU A 275 -0.50 -1.67 13.91
C LEU A 275 0.39 -0.94 14.95
N LYS A 276 0.14 0.34 15.22
CA LYS A 276 0.92 1.15 16.19
C LYS A 276 0.41 1.02 17.63
N ASP A 277 -0.86 0.64 17.79
CA ASP A 277 -1.47 0.42 19.10
C ASP A 277 -1.20 -1.00 19.64
N LEU A 278 -0.64 -1.90 18.82
CA LEU A 278 -0.15 -3.22 19.25
C LEU A 278 1.19 -3.07 19.99
N THR A 279 1.32 -3.78 21.11
CA THR A 279 2.59 -3.84 21.86
C THR A 279 3.68 -4.60 21.08
N GLU A 280 4.96 -4.41 21.43
CA GLU A 280 6.08 -5.03 20.69
C GLU A 280 6.00 -6.57 20.61
N GLU A 281 5.44 -7.21 21.64
CA GLU A 281 5.19 -8.66 21.65
C GLU A 281 4.12 -9.07 20.62
N GLU A 282 3.05 -8.29 20.51
CA GLU A 282 1.93 -8.53 19.57
C GLU A 282 2.30 -8.29 18.11
N ARG A 283 3.41 -7.58 17.86
CA ARG A 283 3.96 -7.37 16.51
C ARG A 283 4.57 -8.64 15.89
N ASN A 284 4.68 -9.73 16.67
CA ASN A 284 5.14 -11.02 16.17
C ASN A 284 3.98 -11.82 15.53
N PRO A 285 4.10 -12.23 14.25
CA PRO A 285 3.01 -12.92 13.54
C PRO A 285 2.69 -14.30 14.16
N ASP A 286 3.68 -14.98 14.74
CA ASP A 286 3.49 -16.27 15.41
C ASP A 286 2.70 -16.14 16.72
N TRP A 287 2.85 -15.03 17.45
CA TRP A 287 2.07 -14.77 18.67
C TRP A 287 0.59 -14.52 18.33
N LEU A 288 0.31 -13.71 17.29
CA LEU A 288 -1.06 -13.49 16.83
C LEU A 288 -1.71 -14.75 16.26
N LYS A 289 -0.92 -15.61 15.60
CA LYS A 289 -1.36 -16.95 15.18
C LYS A 289 -1.76 -17.79 16.40
N GLU A 290 -0.93 -17.88 17.44
CA GLU A 290 -1.23 -18.63 18.66
C GLU A 290 -2.44 -18.04 19.43
N LYS A 291 -2.58 -16.71 19.48
CA LYS A 291 -3.77 -16.01 20.01
C LYS A 291 -5.03 -16.39 19.21
N GLY A 292 -4.94 -16.43 17.89
CA GLY A 292 -6.00 -16.92 17.00
C GLY A 292 -6.34 -18.39 17.23
N ASP A 293 -5.35 -19.26 17.43
CA ASP A 293 -5.55 -20.69 17.70
C ASP A 293 -6.26 -20.89 19.06
N LYS A 294 -5.88 -20.13 20.09
CA LYS A 294 -6.56 -20.12 21.40
C LYS A 294 -8.01 -19.64 21.30
N LEU A 295 -8.28 -18.58 20.54
CA LEU A 295 -9.64 -18.06 20.30
C LEU A 295 -10.50 -19.02 19.46
N PHE A 296 -9.88 -19.78 18.54
CA PHE A 296 -10.55 -20.84 17.81
C PHE A 296 -10.93 -22.01 18.73
N ALA A 297 -10.02 -22.40 19.64
CA ALA A 297 -10.27 -23.46 20.62
C ALA A 297 -11.37 -23.10 21.64
N THR A 298 -11.52 -21.82 22.00
CA THR A 298 -12.66 -21.34 22.83
C THR A 298 -13.95 -21.12 22.03
N GLY A 299 -13.96 -21.40 20.71
CA GLY A 299 -15.13 -21.26 19.84
C GLY A 299 -15.45 -19.83 19.39
N ASN A 300 -14.62 -18.82 19.73
CA ASN A 300 -14.85 -17.44 19.33
C ASN A 300 -14.21 -17.14 17.96
N TYR A 301 -14.88 -17.62 16.91
CA TYR A 301 -14.38 -17.55 15.53
C TYR A 301 -14.24 -16.12 14.99
N LEU A 302 -15.08 -15.17 15.42
CA LEU A 302 -15.00 -13.77 14.99
C LEU A 302 -13.74 -13.08 15.53
N ALA A 303 -13.45 -13.27 16.83
CA ALA A 303 -12.22 -12.75 17.42
C ALA A 303 -10.97 -13.40 16.81
N ALA A 304 -11.02 -14.71 16.51
CA ALA A 304 -9.95 -15.42 15.83
C ALA A 304 -9.67 -14.85 14.42
N ILE A 305 -10.72 -14.55 13.63
CA ILE A 305 -10.57 -13.91 12.30
C ILE A 305 -9.89 -12.54 12.41
N ASN A 306 -10.22 -11.74 13.41
CA ASN A 306 -9.56 -10.45 13.62
C ASN A 306 -8.07 -10.64 13.95
N ALA A 307 -7.73 -11.56 14.86
CA ALA A 307 -6.34 -11.88 15.21
C ALA A 307 -5.53 -12.36 13.99
N TYR A 308 -6.06 -13.29 13.20
CA TYR A 308 -5.41 -13.75 11.97
C TYR A 308 -5.31 -12.65 10.90
N SER A 309 -6.29 -11.75 10.81
CA SER A 309 -6.25 -10.64 9.86
C SER A 309 -5.17 -9.62 10.22
N LEU A 310 -4.97 -9.31 11.51
CA LEU A 310 -3.81 -8.53 11.98
C LEU A 310 -2.48 -9.25 11.67
N ALA A 311 -2.41 -10.56 11.88
CA ALA A 311 -1.22 -11.34 11.55
C ALA A 311 -0.88 -11.33 10.04
N ILE A 312 -1.90 -11.34 9.17
CA ILE A 312 -1.77 -11.17 7.72
C ILE A 312 -1.32 -9.75 7.34
N LYS A 313 -1.78 -8.70 8.06
CA LYS A 313 -1.29 -7.32 7.84
C LYS A 313 0.21 -7.20 8.15
N LEU A 314 0.70 -7.90 9.18
CA LEU A 314 2.12 -7.96 9.53
C LEU A 314 2.94 -8.82 8.55
N ASN A 315 2.49 -10.04 8.24
CA ASN A 315 3.21 -10.96 7.35
C ASN A 315 2.26 -11.76 6.45
N ARG A 316 2.18 -11.34 5.18
CA ARG A 316 1.41 -12.00 4.11
C ARG A 316 2.02 -13.30 3.57
N LYS A 317 3.22 -13.71 4.01
CA LYS A 317 3.94 -14.87 3.45
C LYS A 317 3.68 -16.19 4.19
N ILE A 318 2.89 -16.19 5.27
CA ILE A 318 2.69 -17.39 6.11
C ILE A 318 1.37 -18.11 5.72
N PRO A 319 1.41 -19.23 4.97
CA PRO A 319 0.20 -19.90 4.47
C PRO A 319 -0.68 -20.50 5.58
N THR A 320 -0.08 -20.88 6.72
CA THR A 320 -0.81 -21.44 7.87
C THR A 320 -1.89 -20.49 8.40
N ILE A 321 -1.63 -19.17 8.39
CA ILE A 321 -2.55 -18.16 8.92
C ILE A 321 -3.80 -18.07 8.03
N TYR A 322 -3.63 -17.99 6.71
CA TYR A 322 -4.74 -18.03 5.75
C TYR A 322 -5.56 -19.32 5.89
N SER A 323 -4.89 -20.47 6.04
CA SER A 323 -5.57 -21.76 6.20
C SER A 323 -6.37 -21.83 7.52
N ASN A 324 -5.86 -21.27 8.63
CA ASN A 324 -6.59 -21.24 9.89
C ASN A 324 -7.73 -20.20 9.87
N ARG A 325 -7.56 -19.07 9.17
CA ARG A 325 -8.64 -18.10 8.95
C ARG A 325 -9.76 -18.68 8.08
N SER A 326 -9.44 -19.47 7.04
CA SER A 326 -10.47 -20.15 6.24
C SER A 326 -11.27 -21.19 7.06
N ALA A 327 -10.64 -21.86 8.03
CA ALA A 327 -11.35 -22.72 8.97
C ALA A 327 -12.34 -21.94 9.87
N CYS A 328 -11.98 -20.73 10.30
CA CYS A 328 -12.91 -19.85 11.03
C CYS A 328 -14.08 -19.41 10.14
N HIS A 329 -13.80 -19.05 8.88
CA HIS A 329 -14.83 -18.66 7.92
C HIS A 329 -15.80 -19.80 7.60
N LEU A 330 -15.33 -21.04 7.46
CA LEU A 330 -16.18 -22.24 7.36
C LEU A 330 -17.12 -22.38 8.57
N LYS A 331 -16.58 -22.26 9.80
CA LYS A 331 -17.40 -22.36 11.04
C LYS A 331 -18.46 -21.27 11.14
N LEU A 332 -18.26 -20.12 10.51
CA LEU A 332 -19.23 -19.03 10.41
C LEU A 332 -20.04 -19.03 9.09
N ARG A 333 -19.99 -20.09 8.28
CA ARG A 333 -20.61 -20.18 6.93
C ARG A 333 -20.30 -19.00 6.00
N ASN A 334 -19.14 -18.37 6.15
CA ASN A 334 -18.63 -17.33 5.25
C ASN A 334 -17.90 -17.97 4.06
N LEU A 335 -18.63 -18.73 3.24
CA LEU A 335 -18.08 -19.70 2.30
C LEU A 335 -17.19 -19.07 1.21
N HIS A 336 -17.59 -17.94 0.61
CA HIS A 336 -16.77 -17.24 -0.38
C HIS A 336 -15.40 -16.81 0.18
N LYS A 337 -15.37 -16.21 1.38
CA LYS A 337 -14.12 -15.82 2.06
C LYS A 337 -13.25 -17.02 2.43
N ALA A 338 -13.88 -18.15 2.78
CA ALA A 338 -13.14 -19.41 3.01
C ALA A 338 -12.49 -19.96 1.73
N ILE A 339 -13.12 -19.79 0.57
CA ILE A 339 -12.57 -20.19 -0.75
C ILE A 339 -11.41 -19.27 -1.15
N GLU A 340 -11.56 -17.95 -0.97
CA GLU A 340 -10.50 -16.96 -1.20
C GLU A 340 -9.26 -17.29 -0.34
N ASP A 341 -9.42 -17.38 0.98
CA ASP A 341 -8.31 -17.66 1.91
C ASP A 341 -7.65 -19.02 1.64
N SER A 342 -8.43 -20.04 1.32
CA SER A 342 -7.88 -21.36 0.99
C SER A 342 -7.15 -21.37 -0.35
N SER A 343 -7.51 -20.48 -1.28
CA SER A 343 -6.79 -20.31 -2.56
C SER A 343 -5.49 -19.54 -2.37
N TRP A 344 -5.52 -18.41 -1.63
CA TRP A 344 -4.30 -17.70 -1.21
C TRP A 344 -3.31 -18.61 -0.45
N ALA A 345 -3.82 -19.48 0.42
CA ALA A 345 -2.99 -20.48 1.10
C ALA A 345 -2.32 -21.46 0.12
N LEU A 346 -3.02 -21.89 -0.94
CA LEU A 346 -2.47 -22.78 -1.97
C LEU A 346 -1.43 -22.09 -2.85
N ASP A 347 -1.67 -20.84 -3.24
CA ASP A 347 -0.73 -20.04 -4.05
C ASP A 347 0.60 -19.83 -3.32
N LEU A 348 0.53 -19.51 -2.01
CA LEU A 348 1.70 -19.42 -1.12
C LEU A 348 2.41 -20.77 -0.86
N LEU A 349 1.77 -21.90 -1.19
CA LEU A 349 2.34 -23.25 -1.06
C LEU A 349 2.89 -23.79 -2.38
N THR A 350 3.13 -22.92 -3.36
CA THR A 350 3.91 -23.22 -4.58
C THR A 350 5.39 -22.90 -4.36
N PRO A 351 6.35 -23.75 -4.79
CA PRO A 351 6.17 -25.04 -5.47
C PRO A 351 5.69 -26.18 -4.55
N PRO A 352 5.12 -27.26 -5.09
CA PRO A 352 4.69 -28.42 -4.33
C PRO A 352 5.90 -29.24 -3.81
N VAL A 353 6.07 -29.33 -2.49
CA VAL A 353 7.16 -30.06 -1.82
C VAL A 353 6.56 -31.10 -0.85
N ALA A 354 7.31 -32.17 -0.53
CA ALA A 354 6.85 -33.18 0.43
C ALA A 354 6.50 -32.57 1.81
N GLY A 355 7.38 -31.73 2.37
CA GLY A 355 7.16 -31.06 3.66
C GLY A 355 5.95 -30.11 3.70
N ASN A 356 5.51 -29.58 2.55
CA ASN A 356 4.34 -28.69 2.47
C ASN A 356 3.04 -29.42 2.06
N ALA A 357 3.10 -30.72 1.74
CA ALA A 357 1.95 -31.52 1.33
C ALA A 357 0.82 -31.47 2.39
N GLY A 358 1.12 -31.71 3.66
CA GLY A 358 0.12 -31.67 4.74
C GLY A 358 -0.52 -30.29 4.99
N ALA A 359 0.04 -29.20 4.46
CA ALA A 359 -0.61 -27.89 4.44
C ALA A 359 -1.51 -27.73 3.19
N ARG A 360 -1.04 -28.17 2.02
CA ARG A 360 -1.80 -28.15 0.76
C ARG A 360 -3.04 -29.03 0.83
N THR A 361 -2.95 -30.23 1.42
CA THR A 361 -4.10 -31.13 1.60
C THR A 361 -5.19 -30.47 2.46
N ARG A 362 -4.82 -29.86 3.59
CA ARG A 362 -5.74 -29.09 4.45
C ARG A 362 -6.39 -27.93 3.71
N ALA A 363 -5.64 -27.18 2.90
CA ALA A 363 -6.20 -26.08 2.11
C ALA A 363 -7.15 -26.57 0.99
N HIS A 364 -6.79 -27.64 0.27
CA HIS A 364 -7.66 -28.28 -0.72
C HIS A 364 -8.94 -28.83 -0.10
N VAL A 365 -8.87 -29.49 1.07
CA VAL A 365 -10.05 -29.98 1.79
C VAL A 365 -10.92 -28.82 2.26
N ARG A 366 -10.35 -27.80 2.92
CA ARG A 366 -11.11 -26.61 3.38
C ARG A 366 -11.82 -25.90 2.21
N ARG A 367 -11.16 -25.76 1.05
CA ARG A 367 -11.77 -25.21 -0.17
C ARG A 367 -12.86 -26.12 -0.74
N GLY A 368 -12.61 -27.43 -0.78
CA GLY A 368 -13.58 -28.42 -1.25
C GLY A 368 -14.86 -28.46 -0.40
N THR A 369 -14.72 -28.42 0.93
CA THR A 369 -15.85 -28.31 1.87
C THR A 369 -16.67 -27.05 1.61
N ALA A 370 -16.01 -25.88 1.43
CA ALA A 370 -16.72 -24.64 1.12
C ALA A 370 -17.51 -24.70 -0.20
N PHE A 371 -16.97 -25.35 -1.24
CA PHE A 371 -17.69 -25.57 -2.49
C PHE A 371 -18.88 -26.54 -2.34
N CYS A 372 -18.73 -27.61 -1.57
CA CYS A 372 -19.85 -28.51 -1.26
C CYS A 372 -20.96 -27.81 -0.46
N GLU A 373 -20.61 -26.93 0.49
CA GLU A 373 -21.59 -26.10 1.23
C GLU A 373 -22.24 -25.00 0.37
N LEU A 374 -21.66 -24.65 -0.79
CA LEU A 374 -22.25 -23.81 -1.83
C LEU A 374 -22.95 -24.61 -2.95
N GLU A 375 -23.15 -25.92 -2.77
CA GLU A 375 -23.76 -26.84 -3.75
C GLU A 375 -22.97 -27.02 -5.08
N LEU A 376 -21.74 -26.50 -5.17
CA LEU A 376 -20.81 -26.73 -6.29
C LEU A 376 -20.05 -28.06 -6.11
N TYR A 377 -20.80 -29.16 -6.08
CA TYR A 377 -20.27 -30.50 -5.77
C TYR A 377 -19.17 -30.98 -6.73
N THR A 378 -19.23 -30.63 -8.02
CA THR A 378 -18.21 -31.00 -9.02
C THR A 378 -16.84 -30.41 -8.69
N GLU A 379 -16.80 -29.13 -8.35
CA GLU A 379 -15.60 -28.42 -7.93
C GLU A 379 -15.13 -28.87 -6.54
N GLY A 380 -16.07 -29.10 -5.62
CA GLY A 380 -15.81 -29.67 -4.30
C GLY A 380 -15.07 -31.01 -4.37
N LEU A 381 -15.63 -31.99 -5.09
CA LEU A 381 -15.05 -33.31 -5.30
C LEU A 381 -13.67 -33.22 -6.00
N CYS A 382 -13.53 -32.38 -7.02
CA CYS A 382 -12.24 -32.15 -7.69
C CYS A 382 -11.16 -31.65 -6.72
N ASN A 383 -11.49 -30.73 -5.82
CA ASN A 383 -10.57 -30.23 -4.79
C ASN A 383 -10.24 -31.30 -3.74
N ILE A 384 -11.23 -32.05 -3.28
CA ILE A 384 -11.03 -33.14 -2.30
C ILE A 384 -10.12 -34.23 -2.89
N ASN A 385 -10.35 -34.66 -4.14
CA ASN A 385 -9.51 -35.65 -4.82
C ASN A 385 -8.05 -35.18 -4.99
N LYS A 386 -7.83 -33.88 -5.28
CA LYS A 386 -6.48 -33.28 -5.30
C LYS A 386 -5.81 -33.33 -3.93
N GLY A 387 -6.56 -33.08 -2.86
CA GLY A 387 -6.07 -33.22 -1.48
C GLY A 387 -5.72 -34.68 -1.12
N ILE A 388 -6.56 -35.64 -1.50
CA ILE A 388 -6.34 -37.07 -1.25
C ILE A 388 -5.09 -37.57 -1.99
N SER A 389 -4.96 -37.25 -3.29
CA SER A 389 -3.80 -37.62 -4.10
C SER A 389 -2.47 -37.14 -3.50
N GLN A 390 -2.44 -35.91 -3.00
CA GLN A 390 -1.26 -35.33 -2.33
C GLN A 390 -0.97 -35.95 -0.95
N ALA A 391 -1.96 -36.51 -0.25
CA ALA A 391 -1.74 -37.23 1.00
C ALA A 391 -1.17 -38.64 0.77
N ILE A 392 -1.71 -39.35 -0.21
CA ILE A 392 -1.37 -40.75 -0.53
C ILE A 392 0.04 -40.88 -1.13
N TRP A 393 0.54 -39.84 -1.80
CA TRP A 393 1.89 -39.83 -2.36
C TRP A 393 3.02 -39.92 -1.32
N LEU A 394 2.82 -39.52 -0.06
CA LEU A 394 3.88 -39.57 0.95
C LEU A 394 4.26 -41.02 1.37
N PRO A 395 3.31 -41.88 1.81
CA PRO A 395 3.66 -43.23 2.24
C PRO A 395 4.09 -44.14 1.08
N LEU A 396 3.40 -44.04 -0.07
CA LEU A 396 3.66 -44.92 -1.22
C LEU A 396 4.99 -44.62 -1.92
N ALA A 397 5.40 -43.34 -2.04
CA ALA A 397 6.72 -43.03 -2.58
C ALA A 397 7.83 -43.54 -1.64
N LEU A 398 7.65 -43.46 -0.32
CA LEU A 398 8.60 -44.03 0.64
C LEU A 398 8.67 -45.56 0.54
N SER A 399 7.53 -46.26 0.44
CA SER A 399 7.54 -47.72 0.33
C SER A 399 8.14 -48.21 -0.99
N ILE A 400 7.90 -47.50 -2.11
CA ILE A 400 8.53 -47.80 -3.40
C ILE A 400 10.05 -47.58 -3.32
N LEU A 401 10.51 -46.43 -2.80
CA LEU A 401 11.96 -46.17 -2.66
C LEU A 401 12.66 -47.15 -1.71
N VAL A 402 11.99 -47.63 -0.66
CA VAL A 402 12.52 -48.68 0.22
C VAL A 402 12.59 -50.03 -0.49
N LEU A 403 11.58 -50.38 -1.31
CA LEU A 403 11.62 -51.60 -2.12
C LEU A 403 12.73 -51.54 -3.19
N ASP A 404 12.89 -50.42 -3.88
CA ASP A 404 13.97 -50.21 -4.85
C ASP A 404 15.35 -50.33 -4.18
N LEU A 405 15.54 -49.75 -2.98
CA LEU A 405 16.78 -49.89 -2.22
C LEU A 405 17.05 -51.36 -1.84
N ILE A 406 16.03 -52.09 -1.41
CA ILE A 406 16.14 -53.52 -1.05
C ILE A 406 16.51 -54.35 -2.29
N VAL A 407 15.89 -54.10 -3.45
CA VAL A 407 16.20 -54.81 -4.71
C VAL A 407 17.62 -54.53 -5.18
N ILE A 408 18.11 -53.29 -5.06
CA ILE A 408 19.51 -52.95 -5.36
C ILE A 408 20.47 -53.67 -4.39
N HIS A 409 20.11 -53.74 -3.10
CA HIS A 409 20.97 -54.37 -2.08
C HIS A 409 21.01 -55.91 -2.17
N THR A 410 19.92 -56.55 -2.62
CA THR A 410 19.92 -58.00 -2.89
C THR A 410 20.67 -58.32 -4.18
N TRP A 411 20.46 -57.55 -5.25
CA TRP A 411 21.15 -57.78 -6.54
C TRP A 411 22.67 -57.61 -6.44
N THR A 412 23.14 -56.61 -5.68
CA THR A 412 24.58 -56.43 -5.40
C THR A 412 25.16 -57.57 -4.56
N SER A 413 24.42 -58.08 -3.56
CA SER A 413 24.82 -59.27 -2.80
C SER A 413 24.89 -60.53 -3.68
N GLU A 414 23.95 -60.69 -4.61
CA GLU A 414 23.91 -61.79 -5.58
C GLU A 414 25.11 -61.75 -6.54
N MET A 415 25.48 -60.55 -7.01
CA MET A 415 26.66 -60.35 -7.86
C MET A 415 27.97 -60.66 -7.13
N GLN A 416 28.15 -60.19 -5.89
CA GLN A 416 29.35 -60.52 -5.11
C GLN A 416 29.50 -62.02 -4.85
N LYS A 417 28.39 -62.75 -4.61
CA LYS A 417 28.43 -64.22 -4.50
C LYS A 417 28.88 -64.89 -5.80
N ARG A 418 28.44 -64.39 -6.96
CA ARG A 418 28.85 -64.91 -8.27
C ARG A 418 30.33 -64.65 -8.57
N GLU A 419 30.84 -63.47 -8.23
CA GLU A 419 32.28 -63.17 -8.33
C GLU A 419 33.12 -64.08 -7.41
N TYR A 420 32.70 -64.27 -6.16
CA TYR A 420 33.37 -65.19 -5.23
C TYR A 420 33.38 -66.63 -5.75
N PHE A 421 32.26 -67.09 -6.33
CA PHE A 421 32.17 -68.44 -6.88
C PHE A 421 33.05 -68.61 -8.13
N ALA A 422 33.12 -67.58 -8.99
CA ALA A 422 33.99 -67.56 -10.16
C ALA A 422 35.50 -67.52 -9.81
N GLN A 423 35.87 -66.80 -8.75
CA GLN A 423 37.24 -66.82 -8.23
C GLN A 423 37.60 -68.18 -7.62
N TYR A 424 36.66 -68.81 -6.92
CA TYR A 424 36.88 -70.13 -6.32
C TYR A 424 37.04 -71.23 -7.37
N THR A 425 36.22 -71.25 -8.43
CA THR A 425 36.36 -72.23 -9.52
C THR A 425 37.62 -72.00 -10.35
N ALA A 426 38.05 -70.74 -10.55
CA ALA A 426 39.31 -70.41 -11.23
C ALA A 426 40.57 -70.79 -10.42
N SER A 427 40.42 -71.13 -9.13
CA SER A 427 41.51 -71.56 -8.25
C SER A 427 41.61 -73.09 -8.08
N GLN A 428 40.72 -73.86 -8.72
CA GLN A 428 40.68 -75.33 -8.69
C GLN A 428 40.98 -75.99 -10.05
N CYS A 429 41.29 -75.19 -11.07
CA CYS A 429 41.79 -75.61 -12.38
C CYS A 429 43.27 -75.22 -12.51
#